data_AF-A0A7I4Y6I8-F1
#
_entry.id   AF-A0A7I4Y6I8-F1
#
_cell.length_a   1.000
_cell.length_b   1.000
_cell.length_c   1.000
_cell.angle_alpha   90.00
_cell.angle_beta   90.00
_cell.angle_gamma   90.00
#
_symmetry.space_group_name_H-M   'P 1'
#
loop_
_entity.id
_entity.type
_entity.pdbx_description
1 polymer ?
#
loop_
_entity_poly.entity_id
_entity_poly.type
_entity_poly.pdbx_seq_one_letter_code
_entity_poly.pdbx_strand_id
1 'polypeptide(L)'
;MDPTIPSILRPIVCYEFLQGHSAKKAANNICAAFKKNVVHHSTVCRWYHRFESGDIYIEGQERPGRNCDGMLYYEYPESGTTVTATTYSNQLQKVADAILHKNPKRLETYLLHDNARPHRATMTRQKFQELGREVLPHLPYSPDLAPSDYYLFRTVMRHLRDKNFDNQEQLKTEVGHFFSTQSADF
;
A
#
# COMPACT_ATOMS: atom_id res chain seq x y z
N MET A 1 -4.26 9.24 -21.50
CA MET A 1 -3.12 8.54 -22.13
C MET A 1 -3.41 7.05 -22.07
N ASP A 2 -3.19 6.34 -23.16
CA ASP A 2 -3.46 4.89 -23.26
C ASP A 2 -2.53 4.11 -22.29
N PRO A 3 -3.07 3.30 -21.37
CA PRO A 3 -2.29 2.59 -20.34
C PRO A 3 -1.32 1.53 -20.88
N THR A 4 -1.36 1.22 -22.18
CA THR A 4 -0.51 0.19 -22.82
C THR A 4 0.85 0.71 -23.31
N ILE A 5 0.99 2.03 -23.52
CA ILE A 5 2.20 2.64 -24.10
C ILE A 5 3.46 2.47 -23.21
N PRO A 6 3.40 2.61 -21.86
CA PRO A 6 4.59 2.49 -21.01
C PRO A 6 5.21 1.08 -20.97
N SER A 7 4.43 0.01 -21.19
CA SER A 7 4.94 -1.37 -21.07
C SER A 7 5.81 -1.77 -22.25
N ILE A 8 5.54 -1.23 -23.44
CA ILE A 8 6.28 -1.54 -24.67
C ILE A 8 7.62 -0.78 -24.73
N LEU A 9 7.71 0.38 -24.09
CA LEU A 9 8.89 1.24 -24.16
C LEU A 9 10.08 0.72 -23.35
N ARG A 10 9.86 0.03 -22.23
CA ARG A 10 10.94 -0.50 -21.38
C ARG A 10 11.80 -1.55 -22.11
N PRO A 11 11.23 -2.57 -22.81
CA PRO A 11 12.00 -3.49 -23.65
C PRO A 11 12.85 -2.78 -24.71
N ILE A 12 12.30 -1.75 -25.35
CA ILE A 12 12.97 -1.00 -26.42
C ILE A 12 14.14 -0.18 -25.86
N VAL A 13 13.96 0.45 -24.69
CA VAL A 13 15.06 1.18 -24.03
C VAL A 13 16.14 0.22 -23.54
N CYS A 14 15.79 -0.98 -23.09
CA CYS A 14 16.76 -2.03 -22.73
C CYS A 14 17.57 -2.49 -23.96
N TYR A 15 16.91 -2.68 -25.11
CA TYR A 15 17.59 -3.02 -26.36
C TYR A 15 18.62 -1.94 -26.77
N GLU A 16 18.24 -0.66 -26.73
CA GLU A 16 19.17 0.45 -27.03
C GLU A 16 20.33 0.54 -26.03
N PHE A 17 20.10 0.21 -24.75
CA PHE A 17 21.13 0.12 -23.73
C PHE A 17 22.12 -1.02 -24.02
N LEU A 18 21.63 -2.21 -24.38
CA LEU A 18 22.47 -3.36 -24.76
C LEU A 18 23.28 -3.10 -26.05
N GLN A 19 22.79 -2.24 -26.94
CA GLN A 19 23.56 -1.76 -28.09
C GLN A 19 24.66 -0.74 -27.74
N GLY A 20 24.77 -0.33 -26.48
CA GLY A 20 25.77 0.64 -26.02
C GLY A 20 25.47 2.08 -26.48
N HIS A 21 24.24 2.39 -26.90
CA HIS A 21 23.86 3.75 -27.25
C HIS A 21 23.68 4.61 -26.00
N SER A 22 24.08 5.89 -26.06
CA SER A 22 23.82 6.82 -24.95
C SER A 22 22.33 7.10 -24.77
N ALA A 23 21.91 7.45 -23.55
CA ALA A 23 20.51 7.75 -23.24
C ALA A 23 19.90 8.84 -24.15
N LYS A 24 20.70 9.83 -24.54
CA LYS A 24 20.29 10.88 -25.50
C LYS A 24 20.06 10.32 -26.90
N LYS A 25 20.93 9.43 -27.37
CA LYS A 25 20.78 8.77 -28.67
C LYS A 25 19.57 7.84 -28.66
N ALA A 26 19.40 7.05 -27.61
CA ALA A 26 18.26 6.14 -27.44
C ALA A 26 16.92 6.89 -27.42
N ALA A 27 16.80 8.00 -26.65
CA ALA A 27 15.58 8.80 -26.62
C ALA A 27 15.21 9.37 -27.99
N ASN A 28 16.20 9.82 -28.77
CA ASN A 28 16.01 10.32 -30.12
C ASN A 28 15.58 9.21 -31.08
N ASN A 29 16.22 8.04 -31.03
CA ASN A 29 15.87 6.87 -31.84
C ASN A 29 14.42 6.43 -31.60
N ILE A 30 14.00 6.37 -30.34
CA ILE A 30 12.64 5.97 -29.96
C ILE A 30 11.62 7.01 -30.41
N CYS A 31 11.91 8.29 -30.22
CA CYS A 31 11.03 9.37 -30.70
C CYS A 31 10.95 9.43 -32.23
N ALA A 32 11.99 9.03 -32.94
CA ALA A 32 11.99 8.93 -34.40
C ALA A 32 11.13 7.75 -34.89
N ALA A 33 11.19 6.59 -34.20
CA ALA A 33 10.49 5.37 -34.59
C ALA A 33 8.98 5.39 -34.25
N PHE A 34 8.59 5.89 -33.07
CA PHE A 34 7.21 5.78 -32.59
C PHE A 34 6.37 7.03 -32.81
N LYS A 35 6.92 8.21 -32.50
CA LYS A 35 6.39 9.58 -32.67
C LYS A 35 7.20 10.55 -31.81
N LYS A 36 7.22 11.83 -32.20
CA LYS A 36 7.87 12.89 -31.41
C LYS A 36 7.27 12.96 -30.00
N ASN A 37 8.12 12.99 -28.97
CA ASN A 37 7.78 13.06 -27.54
C ASN A 37 7.13 11.81 -26.91
N VAL A 38 7.29 10.63 -27.50
CA VAL A 38 6.82 9.38 -26.86
C VAL A 38 7.59 9.07 -25.58
N VAL A 39 8.89 9.39 -25.52
CA VAL A 39 9.72 9.23 -24.31
C VAL A 39 10.56 10.46 -24.09
N HIS A 40 10.60 10.96 -22.86
CA HIS A 40 11.47 12.06 -22.50
C HIS A 40 12.88 11.56 -22.17
N HIS A 41 13.91 12.36 -22.46
CA HIS A 41 15.31 12.04 -22.18
C HIS A 41 15.54 11.63 -20.70
N SER A 42 14.91 12.34 -19.76
CA SER A 42 15.02 12.02 -18.33
C SER A 42 14.48 10.63 -17.98
N THR A 43 13.44 10.16 -18.69
CA THR A 43 12.88 8.81 -18.51
C THR A 43 13.89 7.75 -18.95
N VAL A 44 14.55 7.96 -20.09
CA VAL A 44 15.59 7.05 -20.60
C VAL A 44 16.81 7.03 -19.68
N CYS A 45 17.25 8.20 -19.21
CA CYS A 45 18.38 8.30 -18.28
C CYS A 45 18.11 7.57 -16.95
N ARG A 46 16.90 7.72 -16.40
CA ARG A 46 16.47 6.99 -15.21
C ARG A 46 16.45 5.47 -15.41
N TRP A 47 16.03 4.99 -16.59
CA TRP A 47 16.05 3.56 -16.90
C TRP A 47 17.46 3.02 -17.12
N TYR A 48 18.34 3.78 -17.76
CA TYR A 48 19.75 3.41 -17.92
C TYR A 48 20.44 3.21 -16.57
N HIS A 49 20.23 4.13 -15.63
CA HIS A 49 20.76 3.99 -14.28
C HIS A 49 20.24 2.72 -13.57
N ARG A 50 18.98 2.34 -13.82
CA ARG A 50 18.42 1.08 -13.31
C ARG A 50 19.05 -0.14 -13.97
N PHE A 51 19.32 -0.10 -15.27
CA PHE A 51 19.97 -1.20 -15.99
C PHE A 51 21.43 -1.38 -15.54
N GLU A 52 22.15 -0.28 -15.28
CA GLU A 52 23.49 -0.31 -14.69
C GLU A 52 23.50 -0.96 -13.29
N SER A 53 22.39 -0.81 -12.53
CA SER A 53 22.20 -1.48 -11.23
C SER A 53 21.72 -2.94 -11.31
N GLY A 54 21.60 -3.52 -12.51
CA GLY A 54 21.22 -4.93 -12.71
C GLY A 54 19.72 -5.22 -12.86
N ASP A 55 18.85 -4.21 -12.93
CA ASP A 55 17.38 -4.36 -13.12
C ASP A 55 17.01 -4.47 -14.62
N ILE A 56 17.56 -5.49 -15.30
CA ILE A 56 17.43 -5.69 -16.76
C ILE A 56 16.28 -6.63 -17.18
N TYR A 57 15.49 -7.18 -16.26
CA TYR A 57 14.42 -8.13 -16.58
C TYR A 57 13.23 -7.47 -17.32
N ILE A 58 12.82 -8.11 -18.43
CA ILE A 58 11.85 -7.60 -19.43
C ILE A 58 10.41 -7.99 -19.11
N GLU A 59 10.21 -9.13 -18.44
CA GLU A 59 8.91 -9.44 -17.86
C GLU A 59 8.58 -8.33 -16.87
N GLY A 60 7.35 -7.81 -16.95
CA GLY A 60 6.87 -6.78 -16.04
C GLY A 60 7.07 -7.28 -14.63
N GLN A 61 8.22 -6.94 -14.03
CA GLN A 61 8.45 -7.11 -12.61
C GLN A 61 7.22 -6.51 -11.99
N GLU A 62 6.55 -7.29 -11.14
CA GLU A 62 5.51 -6.76 -10.27
C GLU A 62 6.04 -5.42 -9.83
N ARG A 63 5.28 -4.35 -10.14
CA ARG A 63 5.66 -2.98 -9.76
C ARG A 63 6.25 -3.14 -8.37
N PRO A 64 7.49 -2.66 -8.09
CA PRO A 64 8.05 -2.81 -6.74
C PRO A 64 6.89 -2.47 -5.86
N GLY A 65 6.46 -3.46 -5.06
CA GLY A 65 5.18 -3.40 -4.41
C GLY A 65 5.08 -2.03 -3.76
N ARG A 66 3.86 -1.55 -3.49
CA ARG A 66 3.77 -0.52 -2.45
C ARG A 66 4.75 -0.92 -1.34
N ASN A 67 5.44 0.04 -0.72
CA ASN A 67 5.99 -0.24 0.60
C ASN A 67 4.77 -0.64 1.45
N CYS A 68 4.43 -1.92 1.40
CA CYS A 68 3.41 -2.60 2.15
C CYS A 68 4.10 -2.71 3.48
N ASP A 69 4.08 -1.63 4.27
CA ASP A 69 4.72 -1.62 5.57
C ASP A 69 3.84 -2.40 6.56
N GLY A 70 3.48 -3.65 6.20
CA GLY A 70 2.65 -4.61 6.91
C GLY A 70 1.58 -3.99 7.82
N MET A 71 1.44 -4.59 9.01
CA MET A 71 0.64 -4.01 10.07
C MET A 71 1.24 -2.69 10.56
N LEU A 72 0.44 -1.62 10.57
CA LEU A 72 0.86 -0.29 11.03
C LEU A 72 0.56 -0.09 12.51
N TYR A 73 -0.65 -0.43 12.92
CA TYR A 73 -1.15 -0.19 14.26
C TYR A 73 -2.36 -1.11 14.52
N TYR A 74 -2.42 -1.66 15.73
CA TYR A 74 -3.58 -2.36 16.25
C TYR A 74 -3.66 -2.14 17.75
N GLU A 75 -4.86 -2.19 18.32
CA GLU A 75 -5.05 -2.14 19.77
C GLU A 75 -6.23 -3.00 20.19
N TYR A 76 -6.21 -3.40 21.46
CA TYR A 76 -7.30 -4.16 22.06
C TYR A 76 -8.11 -3.20 22.93
N PRO A 77 -9.42 -3.05 22.70
CA PRO A 77 -10.28 -2.35 23.62
C PRO A 77 -10.36 -3.10 24.95
N GLU A 78 -10.71 -2.38 26.02
CA GLU A 78 -10.98 -3.00 27.32
C GLU A 78 -12.13 -4.00 27.21
N SER A 79 -12.05 -5.09 27.97
CA SER A 79 -13.04 -6.17 27.89
C SER A 79 -14.46 -5.64 28.15
N GLY A 80 -15.40 -5.96 27.26
CA GLY A 80 -16.78 -5.51 27.35
C GLY A 80 -17.04 -4.07 26.90
N THR A 81 -16.02 -3.33 26.47
CA THR A 81 -16.21 -1.96 25.97
C THR A 81 -16.48 -1.93 24.47
N THR A 82 -17.42 -1.08 24.07
CA THR A 82 -17.71 -0.82 22.65
C THR A 82 -16.91 0.38 22.16
N VAL A 83 -16.31 0.27 20.98
CA VAL A 83 -15.62 1.41 20.36
C VAL A 83 -16.64 2.52 20.06
N THR A 84 -16.49 3.65 20.75
CA THR A 84 -17.29 4.85 20.52
C THR A 84 -16.64 5.74 19.47
N ALA A 85 -17.35 6.76 19.00
CA ALA A 85 -16.76 7.75 18.09
C ALA A 85 -15.53 8.45 18.71
N THR A 86 -15.55 8.71 20.02
CA THR A 86 -14.42 9.33 20.73
C THR A 86 -13.22 8.42 20.75
N THR A 87 -13.43 7.16 21.12
CA THR A 87 -12.38 6.14 21.12
C THR A 87 -11.79 6.05 19.72
N TYR A 88 -12.63 5.85 18.69
CA TYR A 88 -12.23 5.72 17.29
C TYR A 88 -11.40 6.90 16.79
N SER A 89 -11.83 8.14 17.05
CA SER A 89 -11.07 9.35 16.67
C SER A 89 -9.67 9.41 17.31
N ASN A 90 -9.51 8.92 18.54
CA ASN A 90 -8.21 8.81 19.18
C ASN A 90 -7.33 7.74 18.52
N GLN A 91 -7.90 6.59 18.13
CA GLN A 91 -7.17 5.54 17.41
C GLN A 91 -6.67 6.06 16.07
N LEU A 92 -7.50 6.83 15.35
CA LEU A 92 -7.13 7.45 14.07
C LEU A 92 -5.91 8.37 14.20
N GLN A 93 -5.80 9.12 15.29
CA GLN A 93 -4.61 9.94 15.55
C GLN A 93 -3.37 9.06 15.68
N LYS A 94 -3.42 8.00 16.49
CA LYS A 94 -2.30 7.07 16.67
C LYS A 94 -1.89 6.39 15.36
N VAL A 95 -2.87 6.01 14.53
CA VAL A 95 -2.63 5.46 13.18
C VAL A 95 -1.92 6.49 12.30
N ALA A 96 -2.37 7.74 12.31
CA ALA A 96 -1.73 8.81 11.53
C ALA A 96 -0.28 9.05 11.99
N ASP A 97 -0.03 9.05 13.29
CA ASP A 97 1.31 9.21 13.87
C ASP A 97 2.21 8.02 13.49
N ALA A 98 1.69 6.79 13.54
CA ALA A 98 2.40 5.59 13.11
C ALA A 98 2.76 5.61 11.60
N ILE A 99 1.85 6.10 10.75
CA ILE A 99 2.11 6.30 9.32
C ILE A 99 3.24 7.30 9.11
N LEU A 100 3.19 8.45 9.80
CA LEU A 100 4.22 9.49 9.70
C LEU A 100 5.57 9.00 10.19
N HIS A 101 5.60 8.25 11.29
CA HIS A 101 6.82 7.66 11.83
C HIS A 101 7.46 6.65 10.86
N LYS A 102 6.65 5.79 10.22
CA LYS A 102 7.18 4.83 9.22
C LYS A 102 7.62 5.50 7.92
N ASN A 103 6.86 6.48 7.43
CA ASN A 103 7.19 7.17 6.18
C ASN A 103 6.81 8.66 6.23
N PRO A 104 7.76 9.54 6.57
CA PRO A 104 7.51 10.98 6.69
C PRO A 104 7.09 11.65 5.37
N LYS A 105 7.37 11.02 4.22
CA LYS A 105 7.04 11.56 2.90
C LYS A 105 5.63 11.14 2.43
N ARG A 106 4.95 10.26 3.16
CA ARG A 106 3.63 9.73 2.81
C ARG A 106 2.53 10.68 3.28
N LEU A 107 2.36 11.77 2.51
CA LEU A 107 1.39 12.83 2.80
C LEU A 107 -0.03 12.40 2.43
N GLU A 108 -0.20 11.75 1.28
CA GLU A 108 -1.52 11.37 0.77
C GLU A 108 -1.82 9.89 1.07
N THR A 109 -2.85 9.65 1.88
CA THR A 109 -3.33 8.29 2.14
C THR A 109 -4.84 8.24 2.13
N TYR A 110 -5.35 7.28 1.39
CA TYR A 110 -6.75 6.91 1.35
C TYR A 110 -7.02 5.88 2.45
N LEU A 111 -8.07 6.09 3.24
CA LEU A 111 -8.51 5.16 4.26
C LEU A 111 -9.74 4.40 3.76
N LEU A 112 -9.74 3.09 3.94
CA LEU A 112 -10.89 2.23 3.71
C LEU A 112 -11.34 1.65 5.06
N HIS A 113 -12.60 1.91 5.44
CA HIS A 113 -13.25 1.30 6.59
C HIS A 113 -14.73 1.06 6.27
N ASP A 114 -15.40 0.27 7.10
CA ASP A 114 -16.83 0.01 6.96
C ASP A 114 -17.69 1.21 7.41
N ASN A 115 -19.01 1.10 7.24
CA ASN A 115 -19.97 2.16 7.54
C ASN A 115 -20.51 2.11 8.99
N ALA A 116 -19.77 1.54 9.94
CA ALA A 116 -20.19 1.47 11.34
C ALA A 116 -20.53 2.84 11.92
N ARG A 117 -21.44 2.88 12.91
CA ARG A 117 -21.94 4.13 13.51
C ARG A 117 -20.81 5.06 14.01
N PRO A 118 -19.77 4.57 14.71
CA PRO A 118 -18.65 5.42 15.13
C PRO A 118 -17.90 6.03 13.94
N HIS A 119 -17.72 5.27 12.85
CA HIS A 119 -16.95 5.71 11.68
C HIS A 119 -17.67 6.81 10.87
N ARG A 120 -19.01 6.83 10.93
CA ARG A 120 -19.85 7.84 10.28
C ARG A 120 -20.19 9.04 11.17
N ALA A 121 -19.74 9.05 12.43
CA ALA A 121 -20.02 10.14 13.35
C ALA A 121 -19.40 11.46 12.88
N THR A 122 -20.06 12.58 13.20
CA THR A 122 -19.60 13.93 12.81
C THR A 122 -18.18 14.22 13.31
N MET A 123 -17.89 13.84 14.55
CA MET A 123 -16.58 14.04 15.16
C MET A 123 -15.46 13.26 14.42
N THR A 124 -15.75 12.04 13.98
CA THR A 124 -14.79 11.23 13.23
C THR A 124 -14.53 11.83 11.83
N ARG A 125 -15.57 12.35 11.18
CA ARG A 125 -15.43 13.07 9.91
C ARG A 125 -14.60 14.34 10.05
N GLN A 126 -14.83 15.12 11.12
CA GLN A 126 -14.00 16.28 11.44
C GLN A 126 -12.54 15.85 11.65
N LYS A 127 -12.32 14.73 12.36
CA LYS A 127 -10.97 14.23 12.60
C LYS A 127 -10.24 13.83 11.30
N PHE A 128 -10.94 13.26 10.32
CA PHE A 128 -10.36 12.99 9.01
C PHE A 128 -9.92 14.25 8.26
N GLN A 129 -10.74 15.31 8.34
CA GLN A 129 -10.41 16.61 7.74
C GLN A 129 -9.18 17.23 8.41
N GLU A 130 -9.10 17.21 9.74
CA GLU A 130 -7.92 17.68 10.49
C GLU A 130 -6.64 16.94 10.09
N LEU A 131 -6.72 15.63 9.90
CA LEU A 131 -5.59 14.79 9.52
C LEU A 131 -5.25 14.86 8.01
N GLY A 132 -6.06 15.55 7.20
CA GLY A 132 -5.88 15.61 5.75
C GLY A 132 -6.02 14.25 5.07
N ARG A 133 -6.87 13.36 5.60
CA ARG A 133 -7.04 11.97 5.14
C ARG A 133 -8.36 11.85 4.37
N GLU A 134 -8.31 11.28 3.18
CA GLU A 134 -9.51 11.00 2.38
C GLU A 134 -10.05 9.61 2.71
N VAL A 135 -11.36 9.52 2.95
CA VAL A 135 -12.06 8.25 3.22
C VAL A 135 -12.67 7.76 1.91
N LEU A 136 -12.32 6.54 1.51
CA LEU A 136 -12.90 5.91 0.32
C LEU A 136 -14.36 5.54 0.59
N PRO A 137 -15.25 5.69 -0.41
CA PRO A 137 -16.61 5.21 -0.29
C PRO A 137 -16.63 3.69 -0.14
N HIS A 138 -17.33 3.21 0.87
CA HIS A 138 -17.57 1.79 1.07
C HIS A 138 -19.07 1.50 0.99
N LEU A 139 -19.44 0.39 0.35
CA LEU A 139 -20.84 -0.02 0.21
C LEU A 139 -21.37 -0.59 1.54
N PRO A 140 -22.66 -0.40 1.86
CA PRO A 140 -23.27 -1.12 2.97
C PRO A 140 -23.18 -2.66 2.78
N TYR A 141 -22.96 -3.39 3.86
CA TYR A 141 -22.96 -4.86 3.89
C TYR A 141 -22.04 -5.54 2.86
N SER A 142 -20.86 -4.96 2.60
CA SER A 142 -19.91 -5.46 1.62
C SER A 142 -18.58 -5.91 2.24
N PRO A 143 -18.59 -6.91 3.16
CA PRO A 143 -17.36 -7.40 3.80
C PRO A 143 -16.40 -8.06 2.78
N ASP A 144 -16.92 -8.54 1.66
CA ASP A 144 -16.14 -9.04 0.53
C ASP A 144 -15.27 -7.95 -0.14
N LEU A 145 -15.63 -6.68 0.02
CA LEU A 145 -14.86 -5.54 -0.48
C LEU A 145 -13.89 -4.96 0.56
N ALA A 146 -13.90 -5.46 1.80
CA ALA A 146 -13.04 -5.00 2.88
C ALA A 146 -11.85 -5.97 3.06
N PRO A 147 -10.60 -5.55 2.77
CA PRO A 147 -9.41 -6.40 2.95
C PRO A 147 -9.24 -6.95 4.37
N SER A 148 -9.70 -6.20 5.39
CA SER A 148 -9.74 -6.68 6.76
C SER A 148 -10.58 -7.95 6.90
N ASP A 149 -11.73 -8.00 6.26
CA ASP A 149 -12.74 -9.03 6.49
C ASP A 149 -12.52 -10.26 5.61
N TYR A 150 -12.21 -10.06 4.33
CA TYR A 150 -12.02 -11.21 3.42
C TYR A 150 -10.63 -11.86 3.56
N TYR A 151 -9.61 -11.12 3.99
CA TYR A 151 -8.23 -11.63 4.05
C TYR A 151 -7.69 -11.67 5.48
N LEU A 152 -7.52 -10.50 6.12
CA LEU A 152 -6.81 -10.40 7.40
C LEU A 152 -7.46 -11.27 8.50
N PHE A 153 -8.74 -11.04 8.79
CA PHE A 153 -9.44 -11.76 9.85
C PHE A 153 -9.59 -13.25 9.52
N ARG A 154 -9.75 -13.62 8.25
CA ARG A 154 -9.79 -15.04 7.87
C ARG A 154 -8.47 -15.74 8.16
N THR A 155 -7.36 -15.09 7.85
CA THR A 155 -6.02 -15.65 8.07
C THR A 155 -5.72 -15.75 9.57
N VAL A 156 -6.04 -14.70 10.35
CA VAL A 156 -5.91 -14.72 11.81
C VAL A 156 -6.77 -15.83 12.42
N MET A 157 -8.04 -15.95 12.02
CA MET A 157 -8.93 -16.99 12.53
C MET A 157 -8.45 -18.40 12.18
N ARG A 158 -7.82 -18.59 11.01
CA ARG A 158 -7.20 -19.86 10.64
C ARG A 158 -6.01 -20.18 11.54
N HIS A 159 -5.18 -19.18 11.86
CA HIS A 159 -4.03 -19.33 12.78
C HIS A 159 -4.45 -19.65 14.21
N LEU A 160 -5.61 -19.16 14.64
CA LEU A 160 -6.15 -19.35 15.99
C LEU A 160 -7.05 -20.60 16.13
N ARG A 161 -7.49 -21.22 15.03
CA ARG A 161 -8.57 -22.24 15.01
C ARG A 161 -8.36 -23.43 15.95
N ASP A 162 -7.12 -23.83 16.18
CA ASP A 162 -6.78 -25.02 16.97
C ASP A 162 -6.05 -24.67 18.28
N LYS A 163 -6.11 -23.41 18.71
CA LYS A 163 -5.43 -22.92 19.92
C LYS A 163 -6.45 -22.60 21.01
N ASN A 164 -6.21 -23.15 22.19
CA ASN A 164 -6.92 -22.78 23.41
C ASN A 164 -6.10 -21.76 24.18
N PHE A 165 -6.77 -20.75 24.73
CA PHE A 165 -6.15 -19.70 25.53
C PHE A 165 -6.85 -19.64 26.87
N ASP A 166 -6.06 -19.71 27.95
CA ASP A 166 -6.58 -19.62 29.31
C ASP A 166 -6.86 -18.16 29.68
N ASN A 167 -6.04 -17.24 29.16
CA ASN A 167 -6.06 -15.82 29.51
C ASN A 167 -6.05 -14.93 28.25
N GLN A 168 -6.64 -13.73 28.35
CA GLN A 168 -6.62 -12.74 27.28
C GLN A 168 -5.20 -12.32 26.89
N GLU A 169 -4.26 -12.29 27.84
CA GLU A 169 -2.86 -11.96 27.56
C GLU A 169 -2.19 -12.99 26.67
N GLN A 170 -2.47 -14.29 26.84
CA GLN A 170 -1.95 -15.33 25.95
C GLN A 170 -2.44 -15.13 24.51
N LEU A 171 -3.72 -14.79 24.34
CA LEU A 171 -4.29 -14.47 23.04
C LEU A 171 -3.60 -13.24 22.41
N LYS A 172 -3.41 -12.16 23.19
CA LYS A 172 -2.74 -10.94 22.70
C LYS A 172 -1.30 -11.22 22.27
N THR A 173 -0.56 -12.01 23.04
CA THR A 173 0.81 -12.44 22.70
C THR A 173 0.82 -13.25 21.42
N GLU A 174 -0.10 -14.20 21.26
CA GLU A 174 -0.15 -15.06 20.07
C GLU A 174 -0.49 -14.26 18.80
N VAL A 175 -1.42 -13.31 18.90
CA VAL A 175 -1.75 -12.42 17.78
C VAL A 175 -0.58 -11.47 17.46
N GLY A 176 0.13 -10.97 18.48
CA GLY A 176 1.35 -10.18 18.27
C GLY A 176 2.45 -10.99 17.57
N HIS A 177 2.64 -12.24 17.98
CA HIS A 177 3.54 -13.18 17.32
C HIS A 177 3.13 -13.46 15.87
N PHE A 178 1.83 -13.64 15.61
CA PHE A 178 1.31 -13.80 14.25
C PHE A 178 1.70 -12.62 13.36
N PHE A 179 1.45 -11.37 13.78
CA PHE A 179 1.81 -10.19 12.98
C PHE A 179 3.32 -10.00 12.81
N SER A 180 4.11 -10.44 13.78
CA SER A 180 5.58 -10.33 13.73
C SER A 180 6.22 -11.37 12.79
N THR A 181 5.50 -12.47 12.51
CA THR A 181 5.96 -13.55 11.63
C THR A 181 5.49 -13.40 10.18
N GLN A 182 4.57 -12.47 9.90
CA GLN A 182 4.14 -12.21 8.53
C GLN A 182 5.22 -11.47 7.72
N SER A 183 5.31 -11.80 6.44
CA SER A 183 6.19 -11.10 5.48
C SER A 183 5.71 -9.66 5.24
N ALA A 184 6.59 -8.82 4.68
CA ALA A 184 6.21 -7.46 4.27
C ALA A 184 5.07 -7.44 3.23
N ASP A 185 4.90 -8.52 2.46
CA ASP A 185 3.84 -8.67 1.45
C ASP A 185 2.46 -9.01 2.03
N PHE A 186 2.35 -9.19 3.36
CA PHE A 186 1.10 -9.45 4.08
C PHE A 186 0.38 -8.15 4.47
#